data_AF-A0ABD0R3S9-F1
#
_entry.id   AF-A0ABD0R3S9-F1
#
_cell.length_a   1.000
_cell.length_b   1.000
_cell.length_c   1.000
_cell.angle_alpha   90.00
_cell.angle_beta   90.00
_cell.angle_gamma   90.00
#
_symmetry.space_group_name_H-M   'P 1'
#
loop_
_entity.id
_entity.type
_entity.pdbx_description
1 polymer ?
#
loop_
_entity_poly.entity_id
_entity_poly.type
_entity_poly.pdbx_seq_one_letter_code
_entity_poly.pdbx_strand_id
1 'polypeptide(L)' 'VVEYLSNGGVAENHKDFKELRYSDCLTNFSCNGKNGKPDGSITHSFQLKSAYEGNLMPYTNYTYDFK' A
#
# COMPACT_ATOMS: atom_id res chain seq x y z
N VAL A 1 2.40 2.16 2.15
CA VAL A 1 1.46 2.84 1.19
C VAL A 1 2.00 2.91 -0.23
N VAL A 2 3.22 3.43 -0.46
CA VAL A 2 3.81 3.52 -1.82
C VAL A 2 3.87 2.15 -2.52
N GLU A 3 4.30 1.12 -1.79
CA GLU A 3 4.32 -0.27 -2.29
C GLU A 3 2.94 -0.73 -2.76
N TYR A 4 1.91 -0.57 -1.93
CA TYR A 4 0.53 -0.94 -2.27
C TYR A 4 0.09 -0.34 -3.60
N LEU A 5 0.27 0.97 -3.77
CA LEU A 5 -0.12 1.68 -5.00
C LEU A 5 0.72 1.27 -6.22
N SER A 6 2.01 1.05 -6.04
CA SER A 6 2.94 0.79 -7.16
C SER A 6 2.86 -0.67 -7.64
N ASN A 7 2.61 -1.60 -6.73
CA ASN A 7 2.66 -3.03 -7.01
C ASN A 7 1.26 -3.66 -7.18
N GLY A 8 0.19 -2.90 -6.95
CA GLY A 8 -1.18 -3.42 -6.99
C GLY A 8 -1.62 -4.15 -5.72
N GLY A 9 -0.80 -4.13 -4.65
CA GLY A 9 -1.12 -4.79 -3.41
C GLY A 9 0.00 -4.75 -2.38
N VAL A 10 -0.32 -5.18 -1.16
CA VAL A 10 0.61 -5.29 -0.03
C VAL A 10 0.20 -6.47 0.85
N ALA A 11 1.17 -7.12 1.49
CA ALA A 11 0.89 -8.22 2.41
C ALA A 11 0.09 -7.74 3.64
N GLU A 12 -0.84 -8.57 4.14
CA GLU A 12 -1.66 -8.27 5.32
C GLU A 12 -0.84 -8.12 6.61
N ASN A 13 0.33 -8.77 6.66
CA ASN A 13 1.27 -8.69 7.78
C ASN A 13 2.35 -7.60 7.60
N HIS A 14 2.16 -6.66 6.68
CA HIS A 14 3.13 -5.59 6.43
C HIS A 14 3.37 -4.75 7.70
N LYS A 15 4.65 -4.45 7.99
CA LYS A 15 5.08 -3.78 9.23
C LYS A 15 4.39 -2.43 9.50
N ASP A 16 3.98 -1.73 8.45
CA ASP A 16 3.28 -0.43 8.57
C ASP A 16 1.91 -0.58 9.26
N PHE A 17 1.36 -1.79 9.33
CA PHE A 17 0.15 -2.08 10.12
C PHE A 17 0.41 -2.14 11.64
N LYS A 18 1.67 -2.05 12.10
CA LYS A 18 2.05 -1.85 13.52
C LYS A 18 1.27 -2.73 14.50
N GLU A 19 1.15 -4.02 14.19
CA GLU A 19 0.47 -5.06 15.00
C GLU A 19 -1.07 -4.99 15.10
N LEU A 20 -1.72 -4.13 14.32
CA LEU A 20 -3.17 -4.01 14.37
C LEU A 20 -3.85 -5.27 13.79
N ARG A 21 -4.75 -5.87 14.59
CA ARG A 21 -5.61 -7.02 14.24
C ARG A 21 -6.73 -6.66 13.23
N TYR A 22 -6.44 -5.79 12.28
CA TYR A 22 -7.40 -5.33 11.27
C TYR A 22 -7.47 -6.23 10.04
N SER A 23 -6.87 -7.43 10.06
CA SER A 23 -6.90 -8.39 8.94
C SER A 23 -8.30 -8.52 8.35
N ASP A 24 -9.28 -8.68 9.24
CA ASP A 24 -10.66 -8.98 8.84
C ASP A 24 -11.37 -7.78 8.22
N CYS A 25 -11.03 -6.56 8.62
CA CYS A 25 -11.65 -5.36 8.05
C CYS A 25 -10.87 -4.78 6.85
N LEU A 26 -9.58 -5.09 6.73
CA LEU A 26 -8.75 -4.67 5.60
C LEU A 26 -9.11 -5.38 4.30
N THR A 27 -9.57 -6.62 4.38
CA THR A 27 -10.07 -7.38 3.21
C THR A 27 -11.28 -6.68 2.55
N ASN A 28 -12.04 -5.85 3.27
CA ASN A 28 -13.12 -5.05 2.69
C ASN A 28 -12.63 -4.07 1.60
N PHE A 29 -11.35 -3.71 1.62
CA PHE A 29 -10.74 -2.83 0.63
C PHE A 29 -10.01 -3.59 -0.48
N SER A 30 -9.83 -4.91 -0.33
CA SER A 30 -9.23 -5.74 -1.37
C SER A 30 -10.24 -6.04 -2.48
N CYS A 31 -9.77 -6.11 -3.72
CA CYS A 31 -10.58 -6.59 -4.83
C CYS A 31 -10.80 -8.11 -4.84
N ASN A 32 -10.14 -8.87 -3.97
CA ASN A 32 -10.47 -10.27 -3.71
C ASN A 32 -11.80 -10.33 -2.95
N GLY A 33 -12.91 -10.44 -3.70
CA GLY A 33 -14.26 -10.41 -3.15
C GLY A 33 -14.54 -11.52 -2.13
N LYS A 34 -15.66 -11.38 -1.41
CA LYS A 34 -16.14 -12.20 -0.27
C LYS A 34 -16.09 -13.74 -0.41
N ASN A 35 -15.79 -14.28 -1.59
CA ASN A 35 -15.72 -15.71 -1.89
C ASN A 35 -14.32 -16.19 -2.35
N GLY A 36 -13.34 -15.29 -2.46
CA GLY A 36 -11.94 -15.64 -2.75
C GLY A 36 -11.23 -16.07 -1.47
N LYS A 37 -10.36 -17.08 -1.55
CA LYS A 37 -9.46 -17.39 -0.42
C LYS A 37 -8.60 -16.15 -0.12
N PRO A 38 -8.43 -15.76 1.15
CA PRO A 38 -7.48 -14.72 1.51
C PRO A 38 -6.08 -15.22 1.13
N ASP A 39 -5.43 -14.51 0.20
CA ASP A 39 -4.08 -14.82 -0.29
C ASP A 39 -3.00 -14.11 0.56
N GLY A 40 -3.35 -13.75 1.80
CA GLY A 40 -2.48 -13.01 2.72
C GLY A 40 -2.08 -11.62 2.23
N SER A 41 -2.80 -11.05 1.26
CA SER A 41 -2.52 -9.74 0.67
C SER A 41 -3.79 -8.94 0.41
N ILE A 42 -3.67 -7.62 0.56
CA ILE A 42 -4.68 -6.63 0.22
C ILE A 42 -4.30 -6.06 -1.14
N THR A 43 -5.23 -6.04 -2.10
CA THR A 43 -4.93 -5.78 -3.52
C THR A 43 -5.90 -4.78 -4.15
N HIS A 44 -5.46 -4.12 -5.22
CA HIS A 44 -6.29 -3.30 -6.12
C HIS A 44 -6.02 -3.64 -7.59
N SER A 45 -7.01 -3.39 -8.47
CA SER A 45 -6.91 -3.77 -9.88
C SER A 45 -6.26 -2.73 -10.80
N PHE A 46 -5.95 -1.54 -10.29
CA PHE A 46 -5.27 -0.51 -11.08
C PHE A 46 -3.79 -0.83 -11.32
N GLN A 47 -3.31 -0.58 -12.53
CA GLN A 47 -1.88 -0.60 -12.87
C GLN A 47 -1.33 0.83 -12.79
N LEU A 48 -0.91 1.24 -11.59
CA LEU A 48 -0.45 2.59 -11.33
C LEU A 48 1.07 2.70 -11.46
N LYS A 49 1.54 3.88 -11.85
CA LYS A 49 2.97 4.24 -11.83
C LYS A 49 3.13 5.69 -11.38
N SER A 50 4.15 5.95 -10.55
CA SER A 50 4.48 7.34 -10.17
C SER A 50 4.94 8.11 -11.41
N ALA A 51 4.41 9.31 -11.62
CA ALA A 51 4.88 10.22 -12.67
C ALA A 51 6.29 10.78 -12.37
N TYR A 52 6.65 10.85 -11.08
CA TYR A 52 7.98 11.22 -10.62
C TYR A 52 8.67 9.95 -10.12
N GLU A 53 9.38 9.25 -11.01
CA GLU A 53 10.14 8.04 -10.70
C GLU A 53 11.60 8.38 -10.39
N GLY A 54 12.20 7.70 -9.41
CA GLY A 54 13.57 7.97 -8.94
C GLY A 54 13.71 9.28 -8.18
N ASN A 55 14.88 9.92 -8.28
CA ASN A 55 15.21 11.16 -7.56
C ASN A 55 14.98 12.43 -8.40
N LEU A 56 14.02 12.40 -9.35
CA LEU A 56 13.68 13.56 -10.19
C LEU A 56 13.28 14.77 -9.33
N MET A 57 12.53 14.51 -8.25
CA MET A 57 12.22 15.47 -7.21
C MET A 57 12.80 14.96 -5.89
N PRO A 58 13.90 15.57 -5.38
CA PRO A 58 14.61 15.04 -4.21
C PRO A 58 13.78 15.10 -2.93
N TYR A 59 12.81 16.00 -2.86
CA TYR A 59 11.85 16.11 -1.76
C TYR A 59 10.56 16.76 -2.26
N THR A 60 9.42 16.26 -1.79
CA THR A 60 8.10 16.89 -1.98
C THR A 60 7.70 17.75 -0.78
N ASN A 61 8.36 17.54 0.37
CA ASN A 61 8.21 18.32 1.59
C ASN A 61 9.61 18.61 2.16
N TYR A 62 9.94 19.89 2.33
CA TYR A 62 11.20 20.35 2.90
C TYR A 62 10.90 21.41 3.95
N THR A 63 11.17 21.09 5.20
CA THR A 63 10.85 21.94 6.36
C THR A 63 12.08 22.08 7.26
N TYR A 64 11.95 22.82 8.36
CA TYR A 64 13.07 22.93 9.29
C TYR A 64 13.39 21.59 9.97
N ASP A 65 12.36 20.86 10.38
CA ASP A 65 12.50 19.58 11.11
C ASP A 65 12.85 18.40 10.20
N PHE A 66 12.59 18.53 8.89
CA PHE A 66 12.84 17.50 7.89
C PHE A 66 13.63 18.10 6.72
N LYS A 67 14.96 17.87 6.72
CA LYS A 67 15.92 18.25 5.68
C LYS A 67 16.68 17.04 5.18
#